data_AF-A0A0F3ITG7-F1
#
_entry.id   AF-A0A0F3ITG7-F1
#
_cell.length_a   1.000
_cell.length_b   1.000
_cell.length_c   1.000
_cell.angle_alpha   90.00
_cell.angle_beta   90.00
_cell.angle_gamma   90.00
#
_symmetry.space_group_name_H-M   'P 1'
#
loop_
_entity.id
_entity.type
_entity.pdbx_description
1 polymer ?
#
loop_
_entity_poly.entity_id
_entity_poly.type
_entity_poly.pdbx_seq_one_letter_code
_entity_poly.pdbx_strand_id
1 'polypeptide(L)'
;MSLLVAILLLSAGMALLVLLPLVRRAPAGEREAPLVLYRDQLAELDRDHAAGRLTDAARAAAKVELQRRLLQSDKAGACPVSWVPRKALAVPIVALVMAVPLGLYLSLGQPGQKDLPISARAEEIAPLKAAAAAIAEAREALSRDGSQPLAWLRLAGLLLQQEDTQEAVNLLAGARARFPTLAVFPSAQGEALMRAGQG
;
A
#
# COMPACT_ATOMS: atom_id res chain seq x y z
N MET A 1 3.04 1.37 18.77
CA MET A 1 3.68 2.71 18.58
C MET A 1 4.38 2.85 17.22
N SER A 2 5.08 1.83 16.71
CA SER A 2 5.76 1.86 15.41
C SER A 2 4.83 2.11 14.20
N LEU A 3 3.62 1.55 14.19
CA LEU A 3 2.68 1.66 13.08
C LEU A 3 2.10 3.08 12.92
N LEU A 4 1.85 3.78 14.03
CA LEU A 4 1.40 5.18 14.02
C LEU A 4 2.48 6.12 13.50
N VAL A 5 3.75 5.87 13.86
CA VAL A 5 4.89 6.65 13.36
C VAL A 5 5.05 6.45 11.85
N ALA A 6 4.87 5.23 11.34
CA ALA A 6 4.93 4.94 9.91
C ALA A 6 3.82 5.65 9.11
N ILE A 7 2.58 5.64 9.62
CA ILE A 7 1.44 6.33 8.98
C ILE A 7 1.65 7.86 8.98
N LEU A 8 2.18 8.40 10.08
CA LEU A 8 2.44 9.84 10.21
C LEU A 8 3.54 10.29 9.25
N LEU A 9 4.61 9.51 9.12
CA LEU A 9 5.71 9.78 8.19
C LEU A 9 5.28 9.69 6.72
N LEU A 10 4.46 8.69 6.37
CA LEU A 10 3.90 8.54 5.02
C LEU A 10 2.99 9.71 4.66
N SER A 11 2.11 10.10 5.57
CA SER A 11 1.21 11.26 5.38
C SER A 11 2.00 12.57 5.23
N ALA A 12 3.03 12.77 6.06
CA ALA A 12 3.91 13.94 5.97
C ALA A 12 4.71 13.97 4.67
N GLY A 13 5.21 12.82 4.21
CA GLY A 13 5.92 12.70 2.94
C GLY A 13 5.03 13.00 1.73
N MET A 14 3.80 12.49 1.72
CA MET A 14 2.82 12.74 0.66
C MET A 14 2.43 14.24 0.61
N ALA A 15 2.19 14.85 1.78
CA ALA A 15 1.94 16.28 1.87
C ALA A 15 3.13 17.10 1.33
N LEU A 16 4.36 16.72 1.67
CA LEU A 16 5.57 17.39 1.19
C LEU A 16 5.72 17.29 -0.34
N LEU A 17 5.45 16.12 -0.93
CA LEU A 17 5.50 15.92 -2.39
C LEU A 17 4.49 16.79 -3.15
N VAL A 18 3.31 17.02 -2.58
CA VAL A 18 2.28 17.90 -3.17
C VAL A 18 2.62 19.38 -2.94
N LEU A 19 3.18 19.73 -1.78
CA LEU A 19 3.51 21.12 -1.45
C LEU A 19 4.76 21.62 -2.18
N LEU A 20 5.75 20.75 -2.43
CA LEU A 20 7.02 21.10 -3.09
C LEU A 20 6.84 21.81 -4.45
N PRO A 21 6.05 21.28 -5.40
CA PRO A 21 5.83 21.94 -6.70
C PRO A 21 4.93 23.19 -6.60
N LEU A 22 4.15 23.34 -5.53
CA LEU A 22 3.32 24.54 -5.29
C LEU A 22 4.13 25.71 -4.72
N VAL A 23 5.15 25.40 -3.90
CA VAL A 23 6.05 26.38 -3.28
C VAL A 23 7.24 26.71 -4.19
N ARG A 24 7.66 25.77 -5.05
CA ARG A 24 8.65 26.04 -6.11
C ARG A 24 8.08 27.08 -7.08
N ARG A 25 8.66 28.28 -7.08
CA ARG A 25 8.44 29.28 -8.14
C ARG A 25 8.74 28.62 -9.49
N ALA A 26 7.86 28.83 -10.46
CA ALA A 26 8.18 28.55 -11.86
C ALA A 26 9.52 29.23 -12.18
N PRO A 27 10.46 28.54 -12.85
CA PRO A 27 11.72 29.16 -13.22
C PRO A 27 11.44 30.42 -14.02
N ALA A 28 12.21 31.48 -13.78
CA ALA A 28 12.09 32.78 -14.43
C ALA A 28 12.29 32.76 -15.98
N GLY A 29 12.34 31.58 -16.59
CA GLY A 29 12.58 31.35 -18.01
C GLY A 29 11.41 31.71 -18.94
N GLU A 30 10.19 31.91 -18.43
CA GLU A 30 9.06 32.37 -19.26
C GLU A 30 9.25 33.81 -19.76
N ARG A 31 10.08 34.62 -19.10
CA ARG A 31 10.42 35.99 -19.54
C ARG A 31 11.65 36.05 -20.44
N GLU A 32 12.56 35.08 -20.35
CA GLU A 32 13.78 35.04 -21.16
C GLU A 32 13.53 34.41 -22.55
N ALA A 33 12.61 33.45 -22.65
CA ALA A 33 12.30 32.77 -23.91
C ALA A 33 11.82 33.70 -25.05
N PRO A 34 10.97 34.72 -24.81
CA PRO A 34 10.54 35.65 -25.86
C PRO A 34 11.66 36.55 -26.39
N LEU A 35 12.63 36.92 -25.53
CA LEU A 35 13.75 37.78 -25.91
C LEU A 35 14.78 37.04 -26.77
N VAL A 36 15.04 35.76 -26.47
CA VAL A 36 15.93 34.92 -27.29
C VAL A 36 15.35 34.74 -28.69
N LEU A 37 14.05 34.39 -28.78
CA LEU A 37 13.36 34.22 -30.06
C LEU A 37 13.33 35.52 -30.89
N TYR A 38 13.11 36.67 -30.25
CA TYR A 38 13.14 37.97 -30.92
C TYR A 38 14.50 38.30 -31.53
N ARG A 39 15.59 37.97 -30.83
CA ARG A 39 16.97 38.19 -31.34
C ARG A 39 17.25 37.32 -32.56
N ASP A 40 16.82 36.07 -32.53
CA ASP A 40 16.97 35.14 -33.65
C ASP A 40 16.17 35.60 -34.88
N GLN A 41 14.93 36.06 -34.68
CA GLN A 41 14.07 36.60 -35.74
C GLN A 41 14.66 37.87 -36.39
N LEU A 42 15.30 38.73 -35.60
CA LEU A 42 15.98 39.91 -36.13
C LEU A 42 17.20 39.53 -36.97
N ALA A 43 17.98 38.55 -36.52
CA ALA A 43 19.14 38.04 -37.25
C ALA A 43 18.76 37.32 -38.56
N GLU A 44 17.58 36.70 -38.62
CA GLU A 44 17.03 36.14 -39.85
C GLU A 44 16.62 37.21 -40.86
N LEU A 45 15.92 38.25 -40.39
CA LEU A 45 15.52 39.39 -41.23
C LEU A 45 16.73 40.12 -41.83
N ASP A 46 17.81 40.25 -41.05
CA ASP A 46 19.05 40.87 -41.48
C ASP A 46 19.78 40.02 -42.55
N ARG A 47 19.76 38.69 -42.40
CA ARG A 47 20.30 37.75 -43.40
C ARG A 47 19.51 37.78 -44.71
N ASP A 48 18.18 37.83 -44.63
CA ASP A 48 17.32 37.88 -45.82
C ASP A 48 17.46 39.19 -46.60
N HIS A 49 17.65 40.30 -45.89
CA HIS A 49 17.97 41.58 -46.51
C HIS A 49 19.35 41.60 -47.16
N ALA A 50 20.38 41.10 -46.46
CA ALA A 50 21.73 40.98 -47.02
C ALA A 50 21.77 40.07 -48.26
N ALA A 51 20.90 39.06 -48.32
CA ALA A 51 20.75 38.18 -49.48
C ALA A 51 19.88 38.77 -50.61
N GLY A 52 19.43 40.02 -50.50
CA GLY A 52 18.62 40.71 -51.51
C GLY A 52 17.19 40.19 -51.63
N ARG A 53 16.71 39.36 -50.69
CA ARG A 53 15.35 38.81 -50.68
C ARG A 53 14.31 39.78 -50.13
N LEU A 54 14.76 40.79 -49.38
CA LEU A 54 13.91 41.82 -48.77
C LEU A 54 14.38 43.21 -49.19
N THR A 55 13.43 44.08 -49.52
CA THR A 55 13.69 45.51 -49.73
C THR A 55 13.86 46.23 -48.38
N ASP A 56 14.52 47.40 -48.38
CA ASP A 56 14.70 48.22 -47.18
C ASP A 56 13.38 48.56 -46.49
N ALA A 57 12.36 48.91 -47.29
CA ALA A 57 11.03 49.22 -46.82
C ALA A 57 10.35 48.00 -46.16
N ALA A 58 10.49 46.81 -46.75
CA ALA A 58 9.94 45.57 -46.20
C ALA A 58 10.62 45.17 -44.89
N ARG A 59 11.95 45.31 -44.79
CA ARG A 59 12.71 45.06 -43.56
C ARG A 59 12.29 46.01 -42.44
N ALA A 60 12.16 47.30 -42.73
CA ALA A 60 11.74 48.29 -41.74
C ALA A 60 10.33 48.01 -41.22
N ALA A 61 9.38 47.68 -42.11
CA ALA A 61 8.01 47.33 -41.73
C ALA A 61 7.95 46.05 -40.86
N ALA A 62 8.68 45.00 -41.23
CA ALA A 62 8.73 43.75 -40.47
C ALA A 62 9.32 43.94 -39.07
N LYS A 63 10.36 44.78 -38.93
CA LYS A 63 10.96 45.10 -37.64
C LYS A 63 9.97 45.80 -36.69
N VAL A 64 9.16 46.72 -37.21
CA VAL A 64 8.13 47.42 -36.41
C VAL A 64 7.04 46.44 -35.94
N GLU A 65 6.62 45.51 -36.79
CA GLU A 65 5.63 44.49 -36.43
C GLU A 65 6.16 43.51 -35.36
N LEU A 66 7.43 43.10 -35.47
CA LEU A 66 8.10 42.28 -34.45
C LEU A 66 8.17 42.98 -33.09
N GLN A 67 8.54 44.27 -33.07
CA GLN A 67 8.54 45.08 -31.84
C GLN A 67 7.14 45.22 -31.24
N ARG A 68 6.13 45.43 -32.09
CA ARG A 68 4.73 45.51 -31.66
C ARG A 68 4.26 44.19 -31.03
N ARG A 69 4.62 43.04 -31.60
CA ARG A 69 4.31 41.70 -31.05
C ARG A 69 5.01 41.44 -29.72
N LEU A 70 6.28 41.82 -29.59
CA LEU A 70 7.03 41.71 -28.34
C LEU A 70 6.34 42.50 -27.20
N LEU A 71 5.93 43.73 -27.49
CA LEU A 71 5.20 44.58 -26.53
C LEU A 71 3.80 44.03 -26.19
N GLN A 72 3.14 43.32 -27.12
CA GLN A 72 1.87 42.66 -26.85
C GLN A 72 2.03 41.40 -25.99
N SER A 73 3.09 40.60 -26.23
CA SER A 73 3.38 39.42 -25.40
C SER A 73 3.73 39.79 -23.95
N ASP A 74 4.41 40.93 -23.74
CA ASP A 74 4.71 41.43 -22.39
C ASP A 74 3.43 41.86 -21.65
N LYS A 75 2.47 42.48 -22.37
CA LYS A 75 1.15 42.84 -21.83
C LYS A 75 0.25 41.64 -21.56
N ALA A 76 0.33 40.58 -22.38
CA ALA A 76 -0.44 39.35 -22.17
C ALA A 76 -0.02 38.58 -20.90
N GLY A 77 1.24 38.74 -20.47
CA GLY A 77 1.70 38.29 -19.15
C GLY A 77 1.13 39.08 -17.97
N ALA A 78 0.41 40.18 -18.24
CA ALA A 78 -0.25 41.03 -17.25
C ALA A 78 -1.79 40.88 -17.23
N CYS A 79 -2.34 39.81 -17.82
CA CYS A 79 -3.74 39.45 -17.57
C CYS A 79 -3.89 38.98 -16.12
N PRO A 80 -4.72 39.64 -15.29
CA PRO A 80 -5.08 39.11 -13.99
C PRO A 80 -6.12 38.01 -14.23
N VAL A 81 -5.67 36.84 -14.68
CA VAL A 81 -6.40 35.63 -14.31
C VAL A 81 -6.45 35.68 -12.79
N SER A 82 -7.64 35.57 -12.21
CA SER A 82 -7.87 35.50 -10.76
C SER A 82 -7.22 34.21 -10.23
N TRP A 83 -5.90 34.20 -10.23
CA TRP A 83 -5.09 33.27 -9.51
C TRP A 83 -5.34 33.63 -8.06
N VAL A 84 -6.28 32.92 -7.43
CA VAL A 84 -6.23 32.77 -5.98
C VAL A 84 -4.77 32.41 -5.70
N PRO A 85 -3.99 33.29 -5.03
CA PRO A 85 -2.56 33.08 -4.95
C PRO A 85 -2.38 31.70 -4.32
N ARG A 86 -1.60 30.80 -4.94
CA ARG A 86 -1.42 29.41 -4.45
C ARG A 86 -1.22 29.30 -2.94
N LYS A 87 -0.66 30.35 -2.32
CA LYS A 87 -0.52 30.54 -0.86
C LYS A 87 -1.84 30.62 -0.08
N ALA A 88 -2.87 31.28 -0.62
CA ALA A 88 -4.21 31.37 -0.03
C ALA A 88 -4.97 30.04 -0.04
N LEU A 89 -4.67 29.15 -1.00
CA LEU A 89 -5.21 27.78 -1.02
C LEU A 89 -4.36 26.79 -0.20
N ALA A 90 -3.09 27.07 0.04
CA ALA A 90 -2.20 26.18 0.78
C ALA A 90 -2.62 26.01 2.25
N VAL A 91 -3.01 27.09 2.92
CA VAL A 91 -3.44 27.08 4.33
C VAL A 91 -4.67 26.19 4.55
N PRO A 92 -5.79 26.34 3.81
CA PRO A 92 -6.95 25.47 4.00
C PRO A 92 -6.68 24.01 3.62
N ILE A 93 -5.82 23.74 2.62
CA ILE A 93 -5.44 22.36 2.25
C ILE A 93 -4.66 21.69 3.39
N VAL A 94 -3.66 22.38 3.96
CA VAL A 94 -2.88 21.83 5.09
C VAL A 94 -3.78 21.61 6.31
N ALA A 95 -4.69 22.55 6.59
CA ALA A 95 -5.67 22.40 7.68
C ALA A 95 -6.57 21.17 7.45
N LEU A 96 -7.05 20.96 6.23
CA LEU A 96 -7.89 19.81 5.88
C LEU A 96 -7.13 18.48 6.03
N VAL A 97 -5.89 18.43 5.54
CA VAL A 97 -5.03 17.24 5.64
C VAL A 97 -4.76 16.84 7.09
N MET A 98 -4.68 17.80 8.02
CA MET A 98 -4.50 17.51 9.44
C MET A 98 -5.82 17.19 10.16
N ALA A 99 -6.89 17.93 9.85
CA ALA A 99 -8.16 17.82 10.56
C ALA A 99 -8.96 16.56 10.16
N VAL A 100 -8.90 16.14 8.90
CA VAL A 100 -9.68 14.97 8.43
C VAL A 100 -9.25 13.67 9.10
N PRO A 101 -7.95 13.30 9.14
CA PRO A 101 -7.51 12.09 9.84
C PRO A 101 -7.79 12.15 11.33
N LEU A 102 -7.62 13.32 11.97
CA LEU A 102 -7.93 13.49 13.38
C LEU A 102 -9.43 13.30 13.66
N GLY A 103 -10.30 13.89 12.83
CA GLY A 103 -11.75 13.71 12.93
C GLY A 103 -12.16 12.25 12.73
N LEU A 104 -11.60 11.58 11.71
CA LEU A 104 -11.84 10.16 11.47
C LEU A 104 -11.38 9.29 12.63
N TYR A 105 -10.22 9.58 13.24
CA TYR A 105 -9.74 8.86 14.41
C TYR A 105 -10.63 9.08 15.63
N LEU A 106 -11.16 10.29 15.81
CA LEU A 106 -12.10 10.57 16.91
C LEU A 106 -13.48 9.92 16.68
N SER A 107 -13.93 9.77 15.43
CA SER A 107 -15.23 9.17 15.12
C SER A 107 -15.22 7.65 15.00
N LEU A 108 -14.19 7.06 14.39
CA LEU A 108 -14.08 5.62 14.16
C LEU A 108 -13.13 4.93 15.14
N GLY A 109 -12.16 5.68 15.69
CA GLY A 109 -11.18 5.14 16.62
C GLY A 109 -11.72 5.05 18.04
N GLN A 110 -10.91 4.44 18.91
CA GLN A 110 -11.20 4.33 20.33
C GLN A 110 -10.12 5.07 21.12
N PRO A 111 -10.18 6.42 21.16
CA PRO A 111 -9.12 7.26 21.72
C PRO A 111 -8.85 7.03 23.22
N GLY A 112 -9.78 6.36 23.93
CA GLY A 112 -9.68 6.04 25.34
C GLY A 112 -9.55 4.54 25.65
N GLN A 113 -9.25 3.69 24.67
CA GLN A 113 -9.07 2.26 24.96
C GLN A 113 -7.83 2.07 25.86
N LYS A 114 -8.07 1.58 27.08
CA LYS A 114 -7.00 1.13 27.97
C LYS A 114 -6.47 -0.20 27.45
N ASP A 115 -5.15 -0.38 27.46
CA ASP A 115 -4.51 -1.63 27.08
C ASP A 115 -5.17 -2.82 27.82
N LEU A 116 -5.67 -3.80 27.07
CA LEU A 116 -6.21 -5.01 27.69
C LEU A 116 -5.04 -5.82 28.27
N PRO A 117 -5.10 -6.21 29.56
CA PRO A 117 -4.09 -7.05 30.17
C PRO A 117 -4.02 -8.42 29.47
N ILE A 118 -2.82 -9.00 29.43
CA ILE A 118 -2.52 -10.29 28.77
C ILE A 118 -3.47 -11.42 29.21
N SER A 119 -4.10 -11.31 30.38
CA SER A 119 -5.12 -12.24 30.89
C SER A 119 -6.33 -12.41 29.95
N ALA A 120 -6.75 -11.37 29.23
CA ALA A 120 -7.86 -11.49 28.28
C ALA A 120 -7.48 -12.33 27.03
N ARG A 121 -6.20 -12.35 26.64
CA ARG A 121 -5.70 -13.26 25.59
C ARG A 121 -5.48 -14.68 26.09
N ALA A 122 -5.32 -14.88 27.40
CA ALA A 122 -5.14 -16.20 27.96
C ALA A 122 -6.41 -17.05 27.82
N GLU A 123 -7.60 -16.46 27.95
CA GLU A 123 -8.88 -17.16 27.74
C GLU A 123 -9.11 -17.55 26.28
N GLU A 124 -8.73 -16.69 25.32
CA GLU A 124 -8.89 -16.97 23.89
C GLU A 124 -7.93 -18.07 23.40
N ILE A 125 -6.72 -18.15 23.98
CA ILE A 125 -5.68 -19.13 23.60
C ILE A 125 -5.76 -20.42 24.44
N ALA A 126 -6.49 -20.41 25.56
CA ALA A 126 -6.68 -21.58 26.43
C ALA A 126 -7.17 -22.85 25.69
N PRO A 127 -8.21 -22.80 24.83
CA PRO A 127 -8.69 -24.01 24.14
C PRO A 127 -7.66 -24.59 23.17
N LEU A 128 -6.94 -23.75 22.41
CA LEU A 128 -5.88 -24.17 21.49
C LEU A 128 -4.71 -24.84 22.23
N LYS A 129 -4.30 -24.25 23.37
CA LYS A 129 -3.24 -24.85 24.21
C LYS A 129 -3.67 -26.17 24.83
N ALA A 130 -4.92 -26.27 25.29
CA ALA A 130 -5.45 -27.50 25.86
C ALA A 130 -5.49 -28.64 24.82
N ALA A 131 -5.93 -28.34 23.59
CA ALA A 131 -5.95 -29.32 22.51
C ALA A 131 -4.53 -29.80 22.14
N ALA A 132 -3.57 -28.89 22.01
CA ALA A 132 -2.18 -29.24 21.73
C ALA A 132 -1.56 -30.10 22.85
N ALA A 133 -1.84 -29.78 24.11
CA ALA A 133 -1.38 -30.56 25.27
C ALA A 133 -1.97 -31.98 25.27
N ALA A 134 -3.26 -32.13 24.97
CA ALA A 134 -3.92 -33.44 24.91
C ALA A 134 -3.33 -34.34 23.81
N ILE A 135 -2.99 -33.78 22.64
CA ILE A 135 -2.31 -34.51 21.56
C ILE A 135 -0.92 -34.94 22.00
N ALA A 136 -0.14 -34.05 22.63
CA ALA A 136 1.19 -34.36 23.11
C ALA A 136 1.19 -35.49 24.15
N GLU A 137 0.28 -35.43 25.13
CA GLU A 137 0.12 -36.46 26.15
C GLU A 137 -0.31 -37.81 25.53
N ALA A 138 -1.24 -37.78 24.56
CA ALA A 138 -1.67 -38.99 23.87
C ALA A 138 -0.53 -39.64 23.06
N ARG A 139 0.35 -38.85 22.42
CA ARG A 139 1.55 -39.35 21.72
C ARG A 139 2.56 -39.96 22.68
N GLU A 140 2.78 -39.31 23.82
CA GLU A 140 3.70 -39.82 24.83
C GLU A 140 3.20 -41.14 25.43
N ALA A 141 1.91 -41.21 25.77
CA ALA A 141 1.28 -42.44 26.23
C ALA A 141 1.41 -43.56 25.19
N LEU A 142 1.20 -43.27 23.91
CA LEU A 142 1.37 -44.22 22.83
C LEU A 142 2.82 -44.68 22.66
N SER A 143 3.78 -43.79 22.90
CA SER A 143 5.22 -44.09 22.82
C SER A 143 5.67 -44.99 23.98
N ARG A 144 5.05 -44.85 25.15
CA ARG A 144 5.31 -45.70 26.33
C ARG A 144 4.67 -47.08 26.19
N ASP A 145 3.41 -47.14 25.75
CA ASP A 145 2.66 -48.38 25.58
C ASP A 145 1.84 -48.34 24.28
N GLY A 146 2.48 -48.73 23.19
CA GLY A 146 1.86 -48.85 21.87
C GLY A 146 1.10 -50.16 21.65
N SER A 147 1.00 -51.03 22.66
CA SER A 147 0.36 -52.34 22.54
C SER A 147 -1.17 -52.26 22.60
N GLN A 148 -1.72 -51.17 23.13
CA GLN A 148 -3.15 -51.00 23.30
C GLN A 148 -3.81 -50.38 22.07
N PRO A 149 -4.75 -51.07 21.38
CA PRO A 149 -5.42 -50.55 20.20
C PRO A 149 -6.18 -49.24 20.43
N LEU A 150 -6.75 -49.08 21.64
CA LEU A 150 -7.53 -47.91 22.00
C LEU A 150 -6.66 -46.62 22.04
N ALA A 151 -5.38 -46.73 22.39
CA ALA A 151 -4.48 -45.57 22.43
C ALA A 151 -4.28 -44.94 21.06
N TRP A 152 -4.19 -45.78 20.02
CA TRP A 152 -4.10 -45.35 18.62
C TRP A 152 -5.38 -44.63 18.16
N LEU A 153 -6.55 -45.19 18.47
CA LEU A 153 -7.84 -44.58 18.13
C LEU A 153 -8.08 -43.25 18.87
N ARG A 154 -7.68 -43.17 20.15
CA ARG A 154 -7.80 -41.94 20.94
C ARG A 154 -6.97 -40.80 20.34
N LEU A 155 -5.71 -41.08 19.99
CA LEU A 155 -4.85 -40.08 19.35
C LEU A 155 -5.40 -39.68 17.96
N ALA A 156 -5.85 -40.66 17.16
CA ALA A 156 -6.47 -40.37 15.86
C ALA A 156 -7.70 -39.45 16.00
N GLY A 157 -8.56 -39.69 17.00
CA GLY A 157 -9.72 -38.84 17.27
C GLY A 157 -9.34 -37.40 17.61
N LEU A 158 -8.30 -37.20 18.42
CA LEU A 158 -7.80 -35.87 18.77
C LEU A 158 -7.23 -35.14 17.54
N LEU A 159 -6.50 -35.85 16.67
CA LEU A 159 -5.98 -35.29 15.41
C LEU A 159 -7.12 -34.89 14.46
N LEU A 160 -8.14 -35.74 14.31
CA LEU A 160 -9.31 -35.43 13.49
C LEU A 160 -10.12 -34.25 14.04
N GLN A 161 -10.12 -34.03 15.35
CA GLN A 161 -10.77 -32.87 15.98
C GLN A 161 -10.01 -31.57 15.71
N GLN A 162 -8.69 -31.62 15.47
CA GLN A 162 -7.86 -30.48 15.08
C GLN A 162 -7.70 -30.34 13.56
N GLU A 163 -8.49 -31.09 12.77
CA GLU A 163 -8.43 -31.12 11.30
C GLU A 163 -7.09 -31.63 10.73
N ASP A 164 -6.23 -32.24 11.56
CA ASP A 164 -4.97 -32.89 11.18
C ASP A 164 -5.22 -34.27 10.51
N THR A 165 -6.03 -34.27 9.46
CA THR A 165 -6.57 -35.47 8.81
C THR A 165 -5.48 -36.36 8.20
N GLN A 166 -4.45 -35.77 7.57
CA GLN A 166 -3.34 -36.51 6.97
C GLN A 166 -2.54 -37.31 8.00
N GLU A 167 -2.28 -36.71 9.15
CA GLU A 167 -1.54 -37.39 10.21
C GLU A 167 -2.39 -38.50 10.84
N ALA A 168 -3.69 -38.27 11.04
CA ALA A 168 -4.61 -39.29 11.52
C ALA A 168 -4.67 -40.50 10.58
N VAL A 169 -4.72 -40.29 9.26
CA VAL A 169 -4.70 -41.36 8.25
C VAL A 169 -3.42 -42.19 8.35
N ASN A 170 -2.26 -41.54 8.44
CA ASN A 170 -0.97 -42.21 8.55
C ASN A 170 -0.83 -43.00 9.86
N LEU A 171 -1.29 -42.43 10.97
CA LEU A 171 -1.32 -43.08 12.28
C LEU A 171 -2.18 -44.35 12.24
N LEU A 172 -3.38 -44.27 11.66
CA LEU A 172 -4.30 -45.41 11.54
C LEU A 172 -3.79 -46.48 10.57
N ALA A 173 -3.07 -46.10 9.52
CA ALA A 173 -2.37 -47.05 8.65
C ALA A 173 -1.31 -47.84 9.42
N GLY A 174 -0.50 -47.17 10.26
CA GLY A 174 0.46 -47.80 11.15
C GLY A 174 -0.20 -48.74 12.15
N ALA A 175 -1.31 -48.31 12.76
CA ALA A 175 -2.10 -49.11 13.68
C ALA A 175 -2.67 -50.38 13.01
N ARG A 176 -3.18 -50.26 11.78
CA ARG A 176 -3.68 -51.40 10.99
C ARG A 176 -2.60 -52.44 10.73
N ALA A 177 -1.38 -52.01 10.40
CA ALA A 177 -0.25 -52.91 10.21
C ALA A 177 0.11 -53.66 11.51
N ARG A 178 -0.03 -52.99 12.67
CA ARG A 178 0.24 -53.56 13.99
C ARG A 178 -0.86 -54.49 14.48
N PHE A 179 -2.12 -54.19 14.17
CA PHE A 179 -3.30 -54.93 14.61
C PHE A 179 -4.15 -55.41 13.42
N PRO A 180 -3.65 -56.36 12.62
CA PRO A 180 -4.31 -56.77 11.37
C PRO A 180 -5.66 -57.46 11.58
N THR A 181 -5.91 -58.01 12.77
CA THR A 181 -7.16 -58.70 13.12
C THR A 181 -8.28 -57.74 13.54
N LEU A 182 -7.97 -56.49 13.87
CA LEU A 182 -8.94 -55.53 14.38
C LEU A 182 -9.55 -54.70 13.24
N ALA A 183 -10.81 -55.00 12.92
CA ALA A 183 -11.58 -54.31 11.87
C ALA A 183 -11.86 -52.82 12.14
N VAL A 184 -11.61 -52.35 13.37
CA VAL A 184 -11.80 -50.95 13.75
C VAL A 184 -10.85 -50.00 12.99
N PHE A 185 -9.62 -50.44 12.69
CA PHE A 185 -8.63 -49.57 12.04
C PHE A 185 -8.93 -49.29 10.57
N PRO A 186 -9.30 -50.28 9.72
CA PRO A 186 -9.77 -50.01 8.37
C PRO A 186 -10.98 -49.06 8.32
N SER A 187 -11.94 -49.24 9.24
CA SER A 187 -13.14 -48.39 9.32
C SER A 187 -12.76 -46.94 9.68
N ALA A 188 -12.00 -46.75 10.76
CA ALA A 188 -11.55 -45.44 11.21
C ALA A 188 -10.66 -44.74 10.16
N GLN A 189 -9.81 -45.49 9.46
CA GLN A 189 -8.98 -44.94 8.38
C GLN A 189 -9.84 -44.47 7.20
N GLY A 190 -10.89 -45.22 6.85
CA GLY A 190 -11.85 -44.82 5.81
C GLY A 190 -12.56 -43.51 6.16
N GLU A 191 -13.02 -43.37 7.41
CA GLU A 191 -13.60 -42.11 7.89
C GLU A 191 -12.60 -40.94 7.80
N ALA A 192 -11.37 -41.15 8.25
CA ALA A 192 -10.32 -40.13 8.19
C ALA A 192 -10.00 -39.70 6.75
N LEU A 193 -9.95 -40.66 5.80
CA LEU A 193 -9.75 -40.39 4.38
C LEU A 193 -10.90 -39.59 3.76
N MET A 194 -12.15 -39.91 4.12
CA MET A 194 -13.31 -39.15 3.65
C MET A 194 -13.27 -37.70 4.09
N ARG A 195 -12.84 -37.43 5.34
CA ARG A 195 -12.65 -36.06 5.85
C ARG A 195 -11.50 -35.35 5.14
N ALA A 196 -10.40 -36.06 4.89
CA ALA A 196 -9.24 -35.49 4.18
C ALA A 196 -9.55 -35.07 2.74
N GLY A 197 -10.52 -35.70 2.07
CA GLY A 197 -10.92 -35.37 0.70
C GLY A 197 -11.94 -34.23 0.57
N GLN A 198 -12.44 -33.68 1.69
CA GLN A 198 -13.47 -32.62 1.71
C GLN A 198 -12.91 -31.22 1.99
N GLY A 199 -11.64 -31.10 2.39
CA GLY A 199 -10.92 -29.83 2.60
C GLY A 199 -10.03 -29.49 1.41
#